data_AF-A0A2C9UUC0-F1
#
_entry.id   AF-A0A2C9UUC0-F1
#
_cell.length_a   1.000
_cell.length_b   1.000
_cell.length_c   1.000
_cell.angle_alpha   90.00
_cell.angle_beta   90.00
_cell.angle_gamma   90.00
#
_symmetry.space_group_name_H-M   'P 1'
#
loop_
_entity.id
_entity.type
_entity.pdbx_description
1 polymer ?
#
loop_
_entity_poly.entity_id
_entity_poly.type
_entity_poly.pdbx_seq_one_letter_code
_entity_poly.pdbx_strand_id
1 'polypeptide(L)'
;MQHATRGIEKEIAALQSEEKKLVAEIKRTAKTGNEAATKILARQLVRLRQQIANLQGSRAQMRGIATHTQAMHAHSSVAVGLKGATKAMTSMNKQMAPAKQAKVIREFQKQSAQMDMTTEMMSEAIDDALDDDEAEEETDELTNQVLDEIGVDVVSQLSAAPKGKIAGKNKEDVGSSGIDELEKRLEALRNP
;
A
#
# COMPACT_ATOMS: atom_id res chain seq x y z
N MET A 1 -14.05 -14.12 12.22
CA MET A 1 -13.09 -13.01 12.03
C MET A 1 -11.67 -13.48 11.69
N GLN A 2 -10.97 -14.26 12.53
CA GLN A 2 -9.59 -14.72 12.22
C GLN A 2 -9.46 -15.56 10.93
N HIS A 3 -10.49 -16.32 10.55
CA HIS A 3 -10.51 -17.06 9.29
C HIS A 3 -10.61 -16.14 8.06
N ALA A 4 -11.36 -15.04 8.18
CA ALA A 4 -11.52 -14.07 7.09
C ALA A 4 -10.21 -13.28 6.88
N THR A 5 -9.52 -12.88 7.95
CA THR A 5 -8.22 -12.17 7.82
C THR A 5 -7.16 -13.05 7.17
N ARG A 6 -7.12 -14.34 7.52
CA ARG A 6 -6.23 -15.32 6.88
C ARG A 6 -6.58 -15.58 5.41
N GLY A 7 -7.85 -15.52 5.05
CA GLY A 7 -8.30 -15.61 3.65
C GLY A 7 -7.71 -14.47 2.82
N ILE A 8 -7.88 -13.24 3.28
CA ILE A 8 -7.35 -12.04 2.62
C ILE A 8 -5.82 -12.08 2.51
N GLU A 9 -5.11 -12.52 3.56
CA GLU A 9 -3.65 -12.64 3.52
C GLU A 9 -3.16 -13.64 2.45
N LYS A 10 -3.87 -14.75 2.26
CA LYS A 10 -3.56 -15.70 1.18
C LYS A 10 -3.79 -15.12 -0.20
N GLU A 11 -4.88 -14.37 -0.37
CA GLU A 11 -5.23 -13.72 -1.63
C GLU A 11 -4.21 -12.63 -1.99
N ILE A 12 -3.81 -11.79 -1.03
CA ILE A 12 -2.72 -10.81 -1.21
C ILE A 12 -1.44 -11.52 -1.68
N ALA A 13 -1.06 -12.62 -1.03
CA ALA A 13 0.15 -13.36 -1.41
C ALA A 13 0.06 -13.97 -2.81
N ALA A 14 -1.12 -14.42 -3.22
CA ALA A 14 -1.36 -14.93 -4.58
C ALA A 14 -1.21 -13.82 -5.63
N LEU A 15 -1.84 -12.66 -5.41
CA LEU A 15 -1.78 -11.51 -6.32
C LEU A 15 -0.36 -10.93 -6.41
N GLN A 16 0.39 -10.89 -5.30
CA GLN A 16 1.82 -10.49 -5.34
C GLN A 16 2.70 -11.44 -6.15
N SER A 17 2.35 -12.73 -6.21
CA SER A 17 3.04 -13.69 -7.08
C SER A 17 2.70 -13.45 -8.55
N GLU A 18 1.45 -13.11 -8.84
CA GLU A 18 1.00 -12.73 -10.18
C GLU A 18 1.63 -11.41 -10.64
N GLU A 19 1.77 -10.43 -9.74
CA GLU A 19 2.46 -9.16 -10.01
C GLU A 19 3.89 -9.40 -10.51
N LYS A 20 4.64 -10.27 -9.83
CA LYS A 20 6.01 -10.63 -10.24
C LYS A 20 6.04 -11.26 -11.64
N LYS A 21 5.06 -12.10 -11.99
CA LYS A 21 4.96 -12.71 -13.32
C LYS A 21 4.65 -11.65 -14.37
N LEU A 22 3.70 -10.75 -14.09
CA LEU A 22 3.29 -9.69 -14.99
C LEU A 22 4.44 -8.70 -15.26
N VAL A 23 5.22 -8.33 -14.23
CA VAL A 23 6.44 -7.52 -14.40
C VAL A 23 7.46 -8.21 -15.31
N ALA A 24 7.66 -9.52 -15.16
CA ALA A 24 8.57 -10.27 -16.04
C ALA A 24 8.06 -10.31 -17.48
N GLU A 25 6.76 -10.41 -17.68
CA GLU A 25 6.11 -10.39 -18.99
C GLU A 25 6.23 -9.01 -19.66
N ILE A 26 5.96 -7.92 -18.93
CA ILE A 26 6.15 -6.53 -19.39
C ILE A 26 7.59 -6.32 -19.86
N LYS A 27 8.58 -6.76 -19.07
CA LYS A 27 10.00 -6.68 -19.45
C LYS A 27 10.31 -7.47 -20.73
N ARG A 28 9.63 -8.58 -20.95
CA ARG A 28 9.80 -9.40 -22.16
C ARG A 28 9.16 -8.74 -23.38
N THR A 29 7.93 -8.26 -23.28
CA THR A 29 7.23 -7.59 -24.39
C THR A 29 7.89 -6.28 -24.77
N ALA A 30 8.39 -5.54 -23.78
CA ALA A 30 9.17 -4.33 -24.00
C ALA A 30 10.43 -4.58 -24.85
N LYS A 31 11.19 -5.65 -24.52
CA LYS A 31 12.39 -6.04 -25.29
C LYS A 31 12.09 -6.41 -26.75
N THR A 32 10.87 -6.87 -27.02
CA THR A 32 10.43 -7.20 -28.39
C THR A 32 9.96 -5.97 -29.18
N GLY A 33 9.91 -4.79 -28.56
CA GLY A 33 9.44 -3.56 -29.21
C GLY A 33 7.92 -3.50 -29.43
N ASN A 34 7.15 -4.39 -28.81
CA ASN A 34 5.69 -4.36 -28.91
C ASN A 34 5.13 -3.38 -27.87
N GLU A 35 5.13 -2.10 -28.22
CA GLU A 35 4.66 -1.02 -27.34
C GLU A 35 3.19 -1.15 -26.97
N ALA A 36 2.32 -1.56 -27.90
CA ALA A 36 0.89 -1.72 -27.65
C ALA A 36 0.62 -2.82 -26.59
N ALA A 37 1.25 -3.99 -26.73
CA ALA A 37 1.14 -5.06 -25.74
C ALA A 37 1.75 -4.63 -24.38
N THR A 38 2.88 -3.93 -24.41
CA THR A 38 3.56 -3.45 -23.19
C THR A 38 2.69 -2.45 -22.42
N LYS A 39 2.01 -1.52 -23.11
CA LYS A 39 1.05 -0.58 -22.49
C LYS A 39 -0.15 -1.29 -21.88
N ILE A 40 -0.71 -2.28 -22.57
CA ILE A 40 -1.86 -3.07 -22.04
C ILE A 40 -1.45 -3.82 -20.76
N LEU A 41 -0.31 -4.50 -20.77
CA LEU A 41 0.19 -5.22 -19.60
C LEU A 41 0.55 -4.28 -18.44
N ALA A 42 1.08 -3.09 -18.73
CA ALA A 42 1.37 -2.09 -17.71
C ALA A 42 0.09 -1.55 -17.05
N ARG A 43 -0.98 -1.28 -17.82
CA ARG A 43 -2.29 -0.94 -17.24
C ARG A 43 -2.85 -2.07 -16.38
N GLN A 44 -2.67 -3.33 -16.80
CA GLN A 44 -3.04 -4.49 -15.99
C GLN A 44 -2.26 -4.54 -14.66
N LEU A 45 -0.97 -4.18 -14.68
CA LEU A 45 -0.14 -4.12 -13.49
C LEU A 45 -0.60 -3.04 -12.51
N VAL A 46 -0.98 -1.86 -13.01
CA VAL A 46 -1.57 -0.79 -12.18
C VAL A 46 -2.84 -1.29 -11.48
N ARG A 47 -3.76 -1.91 -12.21
CA ARG A 47 -4.99 -2.48 -11.64
C ARG A 47 -4.71 -3.55 -10.59
N LEU A 48 -3.74 -4.41 -10.84
CA LEU A 48 -3.34 -5.46 -9.91
C LEU A 48 -2.75 -4.87 -8.61
N ARG A 49 -1.90 -3.85 -8.72
CA ARG A 49 -1.35 -3.12 -7.56
C ARG A 49 -2.46 -2.44 -6.76
N GLN A 50 -3.43 -1.81 -7.42
CA GLN A 50 -4.60 -1.23 -6.76
C GLN A 50 -5.43 -2.29 -6.02
N GLN A 51 -5.66 -3.45 -6.64
CA GLN A 51 -6.37 -4.57 -6.00
C GLN A 51 -5.64 -5.07 -4.75
N ILE A 52 -4.31 -5.17 -4.79
CA ILE A 52 -3.48 -5.51 -3.63
C ILE A 52 -3.63 -4.46 -2.53
N ALA A 53 -3.57 -3.16 -2.87
CA ALA A 53 -3.73 -2.07 -1.92
C ALA A 53 -5.12 -2.09 -1.25
N ASN A 54 -6.19 -2.27 -2.03
CA ASN A 54 -7.56 -2.38 -1.53
C ASN A 54 -7.71 -3.56 -0.54
N LEU A 55 -7.15 -4.73 -0.86
CA LEU A 55 -7.16 -5.89 0.04
C LEU A 55 -6.33 -5.64 1.32
N GLN A 56 -5.21 -4.91 1.23
CA GLN A 56 -4.44 -4.51 2.41
C GLN A 56 -5.23 -3.55 3.31
N GLY A 57 -5.96 -2.60 2.72
CA GLY A 57 -6.90 -1.72 3.43
C GLY A 57 -8.01 -2.51 4.13
N SER A 58 -8.67 -3.42 3.40
CA SER A 58 -9.72 -4.31 3.95
C SER A 58 -9.20 -5.18 5.10
N ARG A 59 -7.96 -5.70 4.99
CA ARG A 59 -7.29 -6.44 6.07
C ARG A 59 -7.11 -5.58 7.32
N ALA A 60 -6.69 -4.32 7.16
CA ALA A 60 -6.52 -3.38 8.28
C ALA A 60 -7.85 -3.08 8.97
N GLN A 61 -8.91 -2.80 8.19
CA GLN A 61 -10.26 -2.58 8.70
C GLN A 61 -10.78 -3.80 9.48
N MET A 62 -10.66 -5.01 8.92
CA MET A 62 -11.08 -6.23 9.63
C MET A 62 -10.30 -6.48 10.93
N ARG A 63 -9.01 -6.12 10.97
CA ARG A 63 -8.22 -6.19 12.21
C ARG A 63 -8.73 -5.17 13.25
N GLY A 64 -9.11 -3.97 12.80
CA GLY A 64 -9.78 -2.96 13.63
C GLY A 64 -11.10 -3.49 14.21
N ILE A 65 -11.98 -4.03 13.37
CA ILE A 65 -13.26 -4.60 13.80
C ILE A 65 -13.06 -5.77 14.77
N ALA A 66 -12.08 -6.64 14.52
CA ALA A 66 -11.77 -7.75 15.43
C ALA A 66 -11.35 -7.25 16.82
N THR A 67 -10.53 -6.20 16.86
CA THR A 67 -10.08 -5.56 18.11
C THR A 67 -11.25 -4.88 18.83
N HIS A 68 -12.08 -4.14 18.10
CA HIS A 68 -13.29 -3.50 18.64
C HIS A 68 -14.27 -4.55 19.19
N THR A 69 -14.49 -5.64 18.46
CA THR A 69 -15.34 -6.77 18.89
C THR A 69 -14.80 -7.40 20.17
N GLN A 70 -13.49 -7.58 20.28
CA GLN A 70 -12.86 -8.11 21.49
C GLN A 70 -13.03 -7.15 22.68
N ALA A 71 -12.90 -5.84 22.47
CA ALA A 71 -13.19 -4.84 23.49
C ALA A 71 -14.66 -4.87 23.91
N MET A 72 -15.59 -4.96 22.96
CA MET A 72 -17.02 -5.11 23.25
C MET A 72 -17.32 -6.36 24.09
N HIS A 73 -16.68 -7.49 23.78
CA HIS A 73 -16.85 -8.71 24.57
C HIS A 73 -16.33 -8.54 26.01
N ALA A 74 -15.19 -7.86 26.19
CA ALA A 74 -14.68 -7.53 27.52
C ALA A 74 -15.63 -6.59 28.27
N HIS A 75 -16.14 -5.55 27.62
CA HIS A 75 -17.14 -4.64 28.18
C HIS A 75 -18.43 -5.37 28.58
N SER A 76 -18.92 -6.29 27.75
CA SER A 76 -20.09 -7.11 28.08
C SER A 76 -19.86 -7.98 29.31
N SER A 77 -18.69 -8.62 29.42
CA SER A 77 -18.33 -9.41 30.61
C SER A 77 -18.27 -8.56 31.88
N VAL A 78 -17.66 -7.37 31.80
CA VAL A 78 -17.65 -6.40 32.92
C VAL A 78 -19.06 -5.94 33.25
N ALA A 79 -19.92 -5.66 32.27
CA ALA A 79 -21.30 -5.27 32.49
C ALA A 79 -22.12 -6.38 33.18
N VAL A 80 -21.89 -7.65 32.83
CA VAL A 80 -22.50 -8.80 33.52
C VAL A 80 -22.02 -8.88 34.97
N GLY A 81 -20.72 -8.69 35.22
CA GLY A 81 -20.15 -8.64 36.57
C GLY A 81 -20.72 -7.48 37.39
N LEU A 82 -20.80 -6.28 36.81
CA LEU A 82 -21.40 -5.10 37.42
C LEU A 82 -22.89 -5.30 37.69
N LYS A 83 -23.63 -5.99 36.81
CA LYS A 83 -25.04 -6.33 37.06
C LYS A 83 -25.19 -7.25 38.28
N GLY A 84 -24.32 -8.25 38.43
CA GLY A 84 -24.26 -9.11 39.61
C GLY A 84 -23.91 -8.33 40.88
N ALA A 85 -22.87 -7.51 40.82
CA ALA A 85 -22.45 -6.64 41.92
C ALA A 85 -23.52 -5.60 42.29
N THR A 86 -24.20 -5.00 41.31
CA THR A 86 -25.29 -4.05 41.52
C THR A 86 -26.50 -4.75 42.14
N LYS A 87 -26.79 -6.00 41.76
CA LYS A 87 -27.83 -6.80 42.42
C LYS A 87 -27.47 -7.05 43.89
N ALA A 88 -26.22 -7.39 44.18
CA ALA A 88 -25.71 -7.56 45.55
C ALA A 88 -25.73 -6.23 46.34
N MET A 89 -25.29 -5.13 45.74
CA MET A 89 -25.37 -3.79 46.32
C MET A 89 -26.82 -3.34 46.50
N THR A 90 -27.74 -3.72 45.61
CA THR A 90 -29.17 -3.39 45.74
C THR A 90 -29.79 -4.20 46.88
N SER A 91 -29.46 -5.48 47.04
CA SER A 91 -29.88 -6.24 48.23
C SER A 91 -29.30 -5.66 49.53
N MET A 92 -28.08 -5.14 49.49
CA MET A 92 -27.45 -4.43 50.62
C MET A 92 -28.07 -3.04 50.85
N ASN A 93 -28.41 -2.30 49.79
CA ASN A 93 -29.03 -0.97 49.83
C ASN A 93 -30.53 -1.04 50.16
N LYS A 94 -31.19 -2.17 49.93
CA LYS A 94 -32.54 -2.44 50.45
C LYS A 94 -32.55 -2.47 51.99
N GLN A 95 -31.39 -2.68 52.61
CA GLN A 95 -31.14 -2.51 54.05
C GLN A 95 -30.60 -1.11 54.41
N MET A 96 -30.25 -0.27 53.41
CA MET A 96 -29.76 1.12 53.59
C MET A 96 -30.48 2.11 52.65
N ALA A 97 -31.60 2.67 53.12
CA ALA A 97 -32.24 3.94 52.73
C ALA A 97 -32.55 4.25 51.22
N PRO A 98 -33.82 4.59 50.89
CA PRO A 98 -34.29 4.83 49.51
C PRO A 98 -33.75 6.10 48.82
N ALA A 99 -33.12 7.04 49.54
CA ALA A 99 -32.71 8.33 48.97
C ALA A 99 -31.60 8.26 47.91
N LYS A 100 -30.75 7.21 47.91
CA LYS A 100 -29.61 7.09 46.98
C LYS A 100 -29.98 6.54 45.59
N GLN A 101 -31.09 5.82 45.49
CA GLN A 101 -31.47 5.09 44.26
C GLN A 101 -31.97 6.02 43.15
N ALA A 102 -32.56 7.17 43.51
CA ALA A 102 -32.99 8.18 42.55
C ALA A 102 -31.81 8.88 41.83
N LYS A 103 -30.65 8.98 42.47
CA LYS A 103 -29.46 9.60 41.88
C LYS A 103 -28.84 8.71 40.80
N VAL A 104 -28.76 7.40 41.04
CA VAL A 104 -28.17 6.42 40.11
C VAL A 104 -28.97 6.31 38.80
N ILE A 105 -30.31 6.32 38.87
CA ILE A 105 -31.16 6.28 37.67
C ILE A 105 -30.94 7.52 36.80
N ARG A 106 -30.79 8.70 37.42
CA ARG A 106 -30.55 9.95 36.71
C ARG A 106 -29.16 9.98 36.06
N GLU A 107 -28.14 9.46 36.75
CA GLU A 107 -26.78 9.35 36.22
C GLU A 107 -26.72 8.38 35.01
N PHE A 108 -27.43 7.25 35.08
CA PHE A 108 -27.50 6.26 34.00
C PHE A 108 -28.17 6.81 32.74
N GLN A 109 -29.30 7.52 32.89
CA GLN A 109 -29.97 8.17 31.76
C GLN A 109 -29.05 9.19 31.07
N LYS A 110 -28.25 9.93 31.83
CA LYS A 110 -27.29 10.91 31.28
C LYS A 110 -26.16 10.24 30.51
N GLN A 111 -25.59 9.15 31.04
CA GLN A 111 -24.51 8.42 30.36
C GLN A 111 -24.98 7.67 29.12
N SER A 112 -26.20 7.10 29.14
CA SER A 112 -26.76 6.43 27.95
C SER A 112 -26.97 7.41 26.80
N ALA A 113 -27.52 8.59 27.07
CA ALA A 113 -27.70 9.63 26.06
C ALA A 113 -26.37 10.16 25.50
N GLN A 114 -25.32 10.20 26.34
CA GLN A 114 -23.99 10.61 25.89
C GLN A 114 -23.35 9.56 24.96
N MET A 115 -23.61 8.27 25.20
CA MET A 115 -23.09 7.18 24.37
C MET A 115 -23.76 7.12 22.99
N ASP A 116 -25.07 7.37 22.93
CA ASP A 116 -25.80 7.43 21.66
C ASP A 116 -25.25 8.54 20.76
N MET A 117 -25.00 9.73 21.33
CA MET A 117 -24.46 10.88 20.60
C MET A 117 -23.04 10.62 20.05
N THR A 118 -22.19 9.92 20.81
CA THR A 118 -20.84 9.54 20.34
C THR A 118 -20.86 8.51 19.22
N THR A 119 -21.93 7.70 19.13
CA THR A 119 -22.08 6.68 18.09
C THR A 119 -22.50 7.31 16.77
N GLU A 120 -23.42 8.27 16.78
CA GLU A 120 -23.81 9.04 15.58
C GLU A 120 -22.62 9.80 14.98
N MET A 121 -21.83 10.52 15.80
CA MET A 121 -20.65 11.23 15.32
C MET A 121 -19.58 10.30 14.72
N MET A 122 -19.46 9.07 15.23
CA MET A 122 -18.51 8.09 14.69
C MET A 122 -18.97 7.52 13.35
N SER A 123 -20.27 7.35 13.14
CA SER A 123 -20.83 6.94 11.85
C SER A 123 -20.66 8.01 10.78
N GLU A 124 -20.88 9.28 11.11
CA GLU A 124 -20.72 10.41 10.18
C GLU A 124 -19.27 10.55 9.70
N ALA A 125 -18.29 10.38 10.60
CA ALA A 125 -16.87 10.42 10.25
C ALA A 125 -16.39 9.22 9.41
N ILE A 126 -17.12 8.10 9.43
CA ILE A 126 -16.83 6.93 8.60
C ILE A 126 -17.40 7.10 7.20
N ASP A 127 -18.59 7.69 7.06
CA ASP A 127 -19.20 8.00 5.77
C ASP A 127 -18.36 9.03 4.99
N ASP A 128 -17.89 10.08 5.66
CA ASP A 128 -17.08 11.16 5.06
C ASP A 128 -15.67 10.67 4.62
N ALA A 129 -15.17 9.60 5.24
CA ALA A 129 -13.90 8.97 4.89
C ALA A 129 -14.01 7.95 3.75
N LEU A 130 -15.23 7.59 3.32
CA LEU A 130 -15.50 6.62 2.26
C LEU A 130 -15.95 7.28 0.94
N ASP A 131 -16.18 8.60 0.92
CA ASP A 131 -16.67 9.36 -0.25
C ASP A 131 -15.55 9.91 -1.17
N ASP A 132 -14.34 9.33 -1.10
CA ASP A 132 -13.18 9.72 -1.93
C ASP A 132 -13.11 8.86 -3.21
N ASP A 133 -14.14 8.95 -4.05
CA ASP A 133 -14.23 8.30 -5.37
C ASP A 133 -13.69 9.22 -6.49
N GLU A 134 -12.48 9.77 -6.33
CA GLU A 134 -11.77 10.57 -7.36
C GLU A 134 -10.62 9.80 -8.04
N ALA A 135 -10.83 8.52 -8.37
CA ALA A 135 -9.74 7.60 -8.74
C ALA A 135 -9.81 7.00 -10.16
N GLU A 136 -10.34 7.73 -11.17
CA GLU A 136 -10.40 7.19 -12.55
C GLU A 136 -9.60 7.96 -13.64
N GLU A 137 -9.19 9.23 -13.44
CA GLU A 137 -8.58 10.02 -14.53
C GLU A 137 -7.03 9.97 -14.66
N GLU A 138 -6.29 9.38 -13.72
CA GLU A 138 -4.80 9.36 -13.75
C GLU A 138 -4.16 8.12 -14.43
N THR A 139 -4.92 7.29 -15.15
CA THR A 139 -4.44 5.95 -15.54
C THR A 139 -3.26 5.93 -16.52
N ASP A 140 -3.14 6.90 -17.43
CA ASP A 140 -2.04 6.91 -18.41
C ASP A 140 -0.73 7.44 -17.83
N GLU A 141 -0.78 8.44 -16.95
CA GLU A 141 0.40 8.93 -16.23
C GLU A 141 0.94 7.87 -15.26
N LEU A 142 0.05 7.22 -14.50
CA LEU A 142 0.43 6.10 -13.64
C LEU A 142 1.06 4.94 -14.44
N THR A 143 0.52 4.65 -15.62
CA THR A 143 1.07 3.60 -16.49
C THR A 143 2.49 3.92 -16.92
N ASN A 144 2.77 5.17 -17.32
CA ASN A 144 4.11 5.60 -17.69
C ASN A 144 5.07 5.57 -16.50
N GLN A 145 4.64 6.04 -15.33
CA GLN A 145 5.42 5.99 -14.09
C GLN A 145 5.82 4.55 -13.72
N VAL A 146 4.92 3.59 -13.86
CA VAL A 146 5.22 2.17 -13.60
C VAL A 146 6.20 1.60 -14.63
N LEU A 147 6.09 1.99 -15.91
CA LEU A 147 7.04 1.57 -16.95
C LEU A 147 8.47 2.10 -16.67
N ASP A 148 8.57 3.32 -16.15
CA ASP A 148 9.83 3.93 -15.74
C ASP A 148 10.43 3.23 -14.50
N GLU A 149 9.61 2.93 -13.49
CA GLU A 149 10.00 2.17 -12.29
C GLU A 149 10.58 0.79 -12.64
N ILE A 150 10.00 0.14 -13.65
CA ILE A 150 10.43 -1.19 -14.13
C ILE A 150 11.76 -1.11 -14.90
N GLY A 151 12.15 0.08 -15.36
CA GLY A 151 13.35 0.33 -16.16
C GLY A 151 13.20 -0.10 -17.62
N VAL A 152 11.96 -0.06 -18.15
CA VAL A 152 11.69 -0.44 -19.55
C VAL A 152 12.39 0.52 -20.52
N ASP A 153 12.40 1.81 -20.21
CA ASP A 153 12.97 2.83 -21.09
C ASP A 153 14.51 2.71 -21.21
N VAL A 154 15.18 2.38 -20.10
CA VAL A 154 16.64 2.12 -20.08
C VAL A 154 17.00 0.90 -20.94
N VAL A 155 16.16 -0.14 -20.95
CA VAL A 155 16.37 -1.33 -21.79
C VAL A 155 16.11 -1.02 -23.27
N SER A 156 15.14 -0.17 -23.59
CA SER A 156 14.87 0.28 -24.95
C SER A 156 16.04 1.10 -25.50
N GLN A 157 16.53 2.08 -24.73
CA GLN A 157 17.69 2.90 -25.10
C GLN A 157 18.99 2.07 -25.18
N LEU A 158 19.18 1.08 -24.30
CA LEU A 158 20.33 0.17 -24.36
C LEU A 158 20.23 -0.86 -25.50
N SER A 159 19.02 -1.22 -25.94
CA SER A 159 18.81 -2.07 -27.12
C SER A 159 18.93 -1.29 -28.44
N ALA A 160 18.68 0.02 -28.42
CA ALA A 160 18.91 0.95 -29.53
C ALA A 160 20.38 1.40 -29.65
N ALA A 161 21.16 1.31 -28.55
CA ALA A 161 22.60 1.44 -28.63
C ALA A 161 23.16 0.33 -29.54
N PRO A 162 23.93 0.66 -30.60
CA PRO A 162 24.40 -0.34 -31.54
C PRO A 162 25.25 -1.33 -30.75
N LYS A 163 24.80 -2.58 -30.68
CA LYS A 163 25.65 -3.71 -30.31
C LYS A 163 26.73 -3.76 -31.37
N GLY A 164 27.83 -3.06 -31.11
CA GLY A 164 29.01 -3.08 -31.95
C GLY A 164 29.38 -4.54 -32.17
N LYS A 165 29.07 -5.04 -33.38
CA LYS A 165 29.72 -6.23 -33.88
C LYS A 165 31.20 -5.89 -33.83
N ILE A 166 31.92 -6.53 -32.91
CA ILE A 166 33.37 -6.66 -33.04
C ILE A 166 33.56 -7.63 -34.21
N ALA A 167 33.33 -7.13 -35.42
CA ALA A 167 33.66 -7.80 -36.66
C ALA A 167 35.15 -7.54 -36.89
N GLY A 168 35.94 -8.62 -36.91
CA GLY A 168 37.29 -8.63 -37.45
C GLY A 168 38.30 -7.79 -36.69
N LYS A 169 39.00 -8.41 -35.74
CA LYS A 169 40.34 -7.93 -35.37
C LYS A 169 41.29 -8.26 -36.54
N ASN A 170 41.20 -7.49 -37.63
CA ASN A 170 42.40 -7.16 -38.39
C ASN A 170 43.24 -6.30 -37.45
N LYS A 171 44.48 -6.73 -37.22
CA LYS A 171 45.51 -5.89 -36.61
C LYS A 171 45.69 -4.69 -37.53
N GLU A 172 45.06 -3.57 -37.18
CA GLU A 172 45.57 -2.27 -37.56
C GLU A 172 46.23 -1.64 -36.35
N ASP A 173 47.43 -1.19 -36.64
CA ASP A 173 48.48 -0.67 -35.80
C ASP A 173 48.04 0.64 -35.15
N VAL A 174 47.65 0.59 -33.88
CA VAL A 174 47.34 1.77 -33.06
C VAL A 174 48.65 2.24 -32.42
N GLY A 175 49.55 2.82 -33.21
CA GLY A 175 50.86 3.23 -32.71
C GLY A 175 51.65 4.13 -33.64
N SER A 176 51.30 5.43 -33.70
CA SER A 176 52.26 6.52 -34.03
C SER A 176 51.56 7.88 -34.04
N SER A 177 50.43 8.03 -34.73
CA SER A 177 49.95 9.37 -35.12
C SER A 177 49.51 10.32 -33.99
N GLY A 178 48.92 9.81 -32.90
CA GLY A 178 48.45 10.65 -31.79
C GLY A 178 49.55 11.01 -30.78
N ILE A 179 50.62 10.23 -30.73
CA ILE A 179 51.74 10.41 -29.79
C ILE A 179 52.72 11.42 -30.39
N ASP A 180 52.96 11.33 -31.70
CA ASP A 180 53.81 12.25 -32.46
C ASP A 180 53.27 13.70 -32.44
N GLU A 181 51.95 13.89 -32.46
CA GLU A 181 51.32 15.22 -32.37
C GLU A 181 51.45 15.85 -30.97
N LEU A 182 51.39 15.01 -29.92
CA LEU A 182 51.56 15.45 -28.53
C LEU A 182 53.03 15.75 -28.21
N GLU A 183 53.97 14.97 -28.75
CA GLU A 183 55.40 15.18 -28.59
C GLU A 183 55.86 16.47 -29.29
N LYS A 184 55.31 16.73 -30.49
CA LYS A 184 55.55 17.99 -31.23
C LYS A 184 54.98 19.23 -30.53
N ARG A 185 53.84 19.10 -29.82
CA ARG A 185 53.27 20.19 -28.99
C ARG A 185 54.08 20.42 -27.71
N LEU A 186 54.63 19.37 -27.11
CA LEU A 186 55.52 19.47 -25.94
C LEU A 186 56.86 20.10 -26.29
N GLU A 187 57.40 19.83 -27.48
CA GLU A 187 58.68 20.37 -27.92
C GLU A 187 58.58 21.87 -28.28
N ALA A 188 57.45 22.31 -28.83
CA ALA A 188 57.14 23.73 -29.06
C ALA A 188 56.96 24.56 -27.77
N LEU A 189 56.75 23.90 -26.62
CA LEU A 189 56.68 24.52 -25.29
C LEU A 189 58.00 24.41 -24.52
N ARG A 190 58.93 23.54 -24.96
CA ARG A 190 60.22 23.29 -24.30
C ARG A 190 61.35 24.16 -24.88
N ASN A 191 61.19 24.71 -26.07
CA ASN A 191 62.16 25.61 -26.68
C ASN A 191 61.49 26.97 -26.96
N PRO A 192 61.75 28.02 -26.16
CA PRO A 192 61.18 29.35 -26.35
C PRO A 192 61.63 30.01 -27.66
#